data_AF-A0A2A6E284-F1
#
_entry.id   AF-A0A2A6E284-F1
#
_cell.length_a   1.000
_cell.length_b   1.000
_cell.length_c   1.000
_cell.angle_alpha   90.00
_cell.angle_beta   90.00
_cell.angle_gamma   90.00
#
_symmetry.space_group_name_H-M   'P 1'
#
loop_
_entity.id
_entity.type
_entity.pdbx_description
1 polymer ?
#
loop_
_entity_poly.entity_id
_entity_poly.type
_entity_poly.pdbx_seq_one_letter_code
_entity_poly.pdbx_strand_id
1 'polypeptide(L)'
;MLWRDIWVHRRYWIAATMVFAFGIYMGAAHDGMFQRYVTDQMRFLQEFSRVAGSFGGSSWALFLIIFFNNAIKSLLVVGLGAGFALYPLFFLVANGIMIGYLVSNPAAGMSPAEVAAALLPHGIIEIPAVLLAAGYGIRLGWISGRAILLLPIEAARKRAAEEFRAFFAVVPALVVIVIVALLTAAAVESTLTLWLVRGMGQ
;
A
#
# COMPACT_ATOMS: atom_id res chain seq x y z
N MET A 1 8.28 21.07 6.10
CA MET A 1 7.41 20.71 7.25
C MET A 1 7.24 19.20 7.39
N LEU A 2 6.74 18.50 6.37
CA LEU A 2 6.52 17.05 6.39
C LEU A 2 7.78 16.21 6.61
N TRP A 3 8.90 16.53 5.93
CA TRP A 3 10.17 15.83 6.11
C TRP A 3 10.64 15.79 7.56
N ARG A 4 10.57 16.93 8.27
CA ARG A 4 10.91 17.00 9.69
C ARG A 4 9.97 16.13 10.52
N ASP A 5 8.68 16.13 10.20
CA ASP A 5 7.68 15.32 10.90
C ASP A 5 7.92 13.80 10.71
N ILE A 6 8.30 13.37 9.50
CA ILE A 6 8.70 11.97 9.21
C ILE A 6 9.87 11.55 10.10
N TRP A 7 10.92 12.38 10.18
CA TRP A 7 12.11 12.08 10.99
C TRP A 7 11.80 12.00 12.49
N VAL A 8 10.98 12.94 12.99
CA VAL A 8 10.55 12.96 14.40
C VAL A 8 9.72 11.72 14.73
N HIS A 9 8.87 11.27 13.81
CA HIS A 9 7.95 10.15 14.01
C HIS A 9 8.39 8.85 13.32
N ARG A 10 9.70 8.69 13.05
CA ARG A 10 10.29 7.54 12.33
C ARG A 10 9.92 6.18 12.90
N ARG A 11 9.57 6.10 14.19
CA ARG A 11 9.15 4.85 14.85
C ARG A 11 7.94 4.19 14.18
N TYR A 12 6.98 4.97 13.66
CA TYR A 12 5.80 4.39 13.02
C TYR A 12 6.11 3.87 11.62
N TRP A 13 7.07 4.49 10.95
CA TRP A 13 7.61 3.99 9.69
C TRP A 13 8.40 2.71 9.87
N ILE A 14 9.28 2.66 10.88
CA ILE A 14 10.00 1.44 11.23
C ILE A 14 9.00 0.32 11.55
N ALA A 15 7.95 0.62 12.33
CA ALA A 15 6.88 -0.33 12.61
C ALA A 15 6.17 -0.80 11.33
N ALA A 16 5.81 0.12 10.42
CA ALA A 16 5.20 -0.23 9.14
C ALA A 16 6.10 -1.16 8.31
N THR A 17 7.39 -0.83 8.20
CA THR A 17 8.37 -1.64 7.48
C THR A 17 8.55 -3.02 8.11
N MET A 18 8.61 -3.11 9.44
CA MET A 18 8.73 -4.39 10.15
C MET A 18 7.50 -5.28 9.92
N VAL A 19 6.30 -4.71 10.00
CA VAL A 19 5.04 -5.44 9.77
C VAL A 19 4.94 -5.93 8.33
N PHE A 20 5.34 -5.09 7.37
CA PHE A 20 5.41 -5.47 5.96
C PHE A 20 6.43 -6.58 5.70
N ALA A 21 7.64 -6.46 6.25
CA ALA A 21 8.69 -7.47 6.14
C ALA A 21 8.26 -8.80 6.78
N PHE A 22 7.53 -8.75 7.89
CA PHE A 22 6.89 -9.93 8.48
C PHE A 22 5.89 -10.56 7.51
N GLY A 23 5.03 -9.76 6.86
CA GLY A 23 4.13 -10.24 5.81
C GLY A 23 4.87 -10.96 4.68
N ILE A 24 5.96 -10.36 4.17
CA ILE A 24 6.81 -10.97 3.13
C ILE A 24 7.34 -12.33 3.60
N TYR A 25 7.91 -12.39 4.80
CA TYR A 25 8.41 -13.64 5.36
C TYR A 25 7.30 -14.69 5.47
N MET A 26 6.12 -14.31 5.98
CA MET A 26 4.97 -15.22 6.11
C MET A 26 4.52 -15.76 4.76
N GLY A 27 4.43 -14.89 3.74
CA GLY A 27 4.05 -15.28 2.38
C GLY A 27 5.06 -16.21 1.72
N ALA A 28 6.36 -15.99 1.95
CA ALA A 28 7.44 -16.78 1.36
C ALA A 28 7.74 -18.11 2.07
N ALA A 29 7.38 -18.23 3.35
CA ALA A 29 7.64 -19.43 4.15
C ALA A 29 6.45 -20.39 4.23
N HIS A 30 5.24 -19.95 3.85
CA HIS A 30 3.99 -20.69 4.05
C HIS A 30 3.11 -20.72 2.80
N ASP A 31 3.69 -21.16 1.69
CA ASP A 31 3.10 -21.11 0.36
C ASP A 31 1.71 -21.75 0.30
N GLY A 32 1.56 -22.96 0.85
CA GLY A 32 0.29 -23.68 0.86
C GLY A 32 -0.83 -23.00 1.66
N MET A 33 -0.50 -22.13 2.63
CA MET A 33 -1.48 -21.41 3.45
C MET A 33 -2.10 -20.23 2.69
N PHE A 34 -1.26 -19.49 1.94
CA PHE A 34 -1.67 -18.24 1.29
C PHE A 34 -1.96 -18.39 -0.20
N GLN A 35 -1.74 -19.57 -0.79
CA GLN A 35 -2.03 -19.85 -2.20
C GLN A 35 -3.44 -19.43 -2.62
N ARG A 36 -4.49 -19.78 -1.85
CA ARG A 36 -5.88 -19.40 -2.19
C ARG A 36 -6.06 -17.89 -2.18
N TYR A 37 -5.59 -17.22 -1.12
CA TYR A 37 -5.67 -15.78 -0.97
C TYR A 37 -4.98 -15.05 -2.14
N VAL A 38 -3.76 -15.45 -2.50
CA VAL A 38 -3.03 -14.83 -3.60
C VAL A 38 -3.68 -15.14 -4.96
N THR A 39 -4.16 -16.36 -5.16
CA THR A 39 -4.87 -16.74 -6.39
C THR A 39 -6.14 -15.92 -6.58
N ASP A 40 -6.93 -15.71 -5.51
CA ASP A 40 -8.16 -14.91 -5.59
C ASP A 40 -7.85 -13.43 -5.87
N GLN A 41 -6.78 -12.89 -5.28
CA GLN A 41 -6.28 -11.55 -5.61
C GLN A 41 -5.86 -11.44 -7.08
N MET A 42 -5.12 -12.44 -7.60
CA MET A 42 -4.71 -12.47 -9.00
C MET A 42 -5.91 -12.56 -9.95
N ARG A 43 -6.91 -13.39 -9.65
CA ARG A 43 -8.15 -13.48 -10.44
C ARG A 43 -8.89 -12.15 -10.46
N PHE A 44 -8.97 -11.47 -9.31
CA PHE A 44 -9.56 -10.14 -9.24
C PHE A 44 -8.82 -9.16 -10.15
N LEU A 45 -7.48 -9.14 -10.13
CA LEU A 45 -6.68 -8.29 -11.01
C LEU A 45 -6.83 -8.65 -12.50
N GLN A 46 -6.91 -9.94 -12.85
CA GLN A 46 -7.12 -10.40 -14.22
C GLN A 46 -8.50 -9.97 -14.75
N GLU A 47 -9.56 -10.14 -13.96
CA GLU A 47 -10.91 -9.71 -14.33
C GLU A 47 -10.96 -8.18 -14.46
N PHE A 48 -10.30 -7.48 -13.54
CA PHE A 48 -10.18 -6.02 -13.58
C PHE A 48 -9.41 -5.53 -14.81
N SER A 49 -8.31 -6.20 -15.18
CA SER A 49 -7.54 -5.93 -16.40
C SER A 49 -8.35 -6.24 -17.66
N ARG A 50 -9.21 -7.26 -17.64
CA ARG A 50 -10.10 -7.60 -18.76
C ARG A 50 -11.19 -6.54 -18.95
N VAL A 51 -11.80 -6.07 -17.86
CA VAL A 51 -12.74 -4.95 -17.87
C VAL A 51 -12.04 -3.69 -18.37
N ALA A 52 -10.84 -3.40 -17.89
CA ALA A 52 -10.04 -2.27 -18.36
C ALA A 52 -9.69 -2.38 -19.86
N GLY A 53 -9.34 -3.57 -20.34
CA GLY A 53 -9.09 -3.86 -21.76
C GLY A 53 -10.33 -3.73 -22.64
N SER A 54 -11.52 -3.98 -22.10
CA SER A 54 -12.80 -3.79 -22.81
C SER A 54 -13.09 -2.33 -23.17
N PHE A 55 -12.42 -1.36 -22.52
CA PHE A 55 -12.40 0.06 -22.93
C PHE A 55 -11.44 0.32 -24.11
N GLY A 56 -11.28 -0.65 -25.02
CA GLY A 56 -10.54 -0.50 -26.28
C GLY A 56 -9.02 -0.61 -26.17
N GLY A 57 -8.50 -1.28 -25.14
CA GLY A 57 -7.05 -1.41 -24.94
C GLY A 57 -6.33 -0.07 -24.68
N SER A 58 -7.09 0.96 -24.30
CA SER A 58 -6.53 2.28 -24.03
C SER A 58 -5.69 2.25 -22.75
N SER A 59 -4.38 2.39 -22.91
CA SER A 59 -3.38 2.56 -21.86
C SER A 59 -3.80 3.54 -20.76
N TRP A 60 -4.60 4.53 -21.13
CA TRP A 60 -5.13 5.55 -20.24
C TRP A 60 -6.15 5.00 -19.24
N ALA A 61 -7.03 4.08 -19.66
CA ALA A 61 -8.03 3.48 -18.78
C ALA A 61 -7.35 2.63 -17.69
N LEU A 62 -6.41 1.77 -18.08
CA LEU A 62 -5.59 0.98 -17.16
C LEU A 62 -4.83 1.86 -16.15
N PHE A 63 -4.17 2.92 -16.65
CA PHE A 63 -3.46 3.89 -15.81
C PHE A 63 -4.36 4.50 -14.71
N LEU A 64 -5.51 5.06 -15.11
CA LEU A 64 -6.43 5.70 -14.16
C LEU A 64 -6.94 4.70 -13.14
N ILE A 65 -7.28 3.51 -13.61
CA ILE A 65 -7.81 2.42 -12.80
C ILE A 65 -6.81 2.00 -11.70
N ILE A 66 -5.55 1.77 -12.07
CA ILE A 66 -4.49 1.39 -11.12
C ILE A 66 -4.21 2.53 -10.14
N PHE A 67 -4.06 3.76 -10.66
CA PHE A 67 -3.84 4.96 -9.86
C PHE A 67 -4.93 5.15 -8.80
N PHE A 68 -6.21 5.14 -9.20
CA PHE A 68 -7.32 5.33 -8.27
C PHE A 68 -7.42 4.19 -7.25
N ASN A 69 -7.15 2.94 -7.64
CA ASN A 69 -7.16 1.83 -6.71
C ASN A 69 -6.13 2.03 -5.58
N ASN A 70 -4.90 2.37 -5.93
CA ASN A 70 -3.82 2.58 -4.96
C ASN A 70 -3.98 3.88 -4.17
N ALA A 71 -4.48 4.95 -4.79
CA ALA A 71 -4.78 6.19 -4.11
C ALA A 71 -5.88 6.00 -3.06
N ILE A 72 -6.99 5.33 -3.40
CA ILE A 72 -8.07 5.04 -2.47
C ILE A 72 -7.57 4.15 -1.33
N LYS A 73 -6.88 3.05 -1.63
CA LYS A 73 -6.29 2.17 -0.60
C LYS A 73 -5.38 2.95 0.35
N SER A 74 -4.50 3.80 -0.17
CA SER A 74 -3.57 4.58 0.65
C SER A 74 -4.29 5.61 1.54
N LEU A 75 -5.34 6.26 1.02
CA LEU A 75 -6.18 7.17 1.81
C LEU A 75 -6.96 6.42 2.90
N LEU A 76 -7.52 5.25 2.58
CA LEU A 76 -8.18 4.38 3.56
C LEU A 76 -7.20 3.92 4.63
N VAL A 77 -5.96 3.56 4.26
CA VAL A 77 -4.90 3.19 5.20
C VAL A 77 -4.62 4.32 6.19
N VAL A 78 -4.48 5.55 5.72
CA VAL A 78 -4.27 6.69 6.63
C VAL A 78 -5.50 6.91 7.51
N GLY A 79 -6.70 7.00 6.93
CA GLY A 79 -7.93 7.37 7.62
C GLY A 79 -8.43 6.31 8.61
N LEU A 80 -8.52 5.05 8.17
CA LEU A 80 -8.93 3.92 9.01
C LEU A 80 -7.87 3.56 10.07
N GLY A 81 -6.68 4.17 9.98
CA GLY A 81 -5.70 4.16 11.05
C GLY A 81 -6.27 4.57 12.41
N ALA A 82 -7.26 5.48 12.44
CA ALA A 82 -7.93 5.90 13.67
C ALA A 82 -8.54 4.74 14.48
N GLY A 83 -8.90 3.63 13.83
CA GLY A 83 -9.31 2.37 14.47
C GLY A 83 -8.14 1.58 15.04
N PHE A 84 -7.33 2.20 15.91
CA PHE A 84 -6.20 1.55 16.61
C PHE A 84 -5.16 0.92 15.69
N ALA A 85 -4.94 1.50 14.51
CA ALA A 85 -4.02 1.02 13.48
C ALA A 85 -4.34 -0.37 12.90
N LEU A 86 -5.48 -0.98 13.23
CA LEU A 86 -5.81 -2.35 12.81
C LEU A 86 -5.81 -2.48 11.28
N TYR A 87 -6.47 -1.55 10.59
CA TYR A 87 -6.52 -1.57 9.13
C TYR A 87 -5.14 -1.37 8.47
N PRO A 88 -4.31 -0.35 8.83
CA PRO A 88 -2.94 -0.25 8.34
C PRO A 88 -2.10 -1.52 8.55
N LEU A 89 -2.19 -2.13 9.74
CA LEU A 89 -1.41 -3.33 10.07
C LEU A 89 -1.85 -4.52 9.20
N PHE A 90 -3.16 -4.77 9.11
CA PHE A 90 -3.71 -5.79 8.24
C PHE A 90 -3.30 -5.57 6.78
N PHE A 91 -3.43 -4.33 6.30
CA PHE A 91 -3.06 -3.96 4.93
C PHE A 91 -1.58 -4.25 4.65
N LEU A 92 -0.66 -3.89 5.55
CA LEU A 92 0.76 -4.16 5.39
C LEU A 92 1.07 -5.66 5.36
N VAL A 93 0.46 -6.45 6.25
CA VAL A 93 0.64 -7.91 6.26
C VAL A 93 0.11 -8.54 4.97
N ALA A 94 -1.10 -8.16 4.56
CA ALA A 94 -1.75 -8.62 3.33
C ALA A 94 -0.89 -8.37 2.08
N ASN A 95 -0.40 -7.14 1.90
CA ASN A 95 0.45 -6.77 0.78
C ASN A 95 1.84 -7.45 0.86
N GLY A 96 2.40 -7.57 2.07
CA GLY A 96 3.65 -8.29 2.28
C GLY A 96 3.54 -9.77 1.90
N ILE A 97 2.49 -10.46 2.36
CA ILE A 97 2.21 -11.87 2.02
C ILE A 97 2.14 -12.06 0.51
N MET A 98 1.41 -11.19 -0.18
CA MET A 98 1.25 -11.25 -1.64
C MET A 98 2.61 -11.18 -2.35
N ILE A 99 3.49 -10.26 -1.94
CA ILE A 99 4.83 -10.14 -2.51
C ILE A 99 5.70 -11.34 -2.15
N GLY A 100 5.72 -11.76 -0.89
CA GLY A 100 6.51 -12.89 -0.43
C GLY A 100 6.15 -14.22 -1.10
N TYR A 101 4.85 -14.46 -1.27
CA TYR A 101 4.34 -15.63 -1.98
C TYR A 101 4.73 -15.62 -3.46
N LEU A 102 4.55 -14.49 -4.15
CA LEU A 102 4.86 -14.42 -5.59
C LEU A 102 6.36 -14.58 -5.87
N VAL A 103 7.22 -14.11 -4.96
CA VAL A 103 8.69 -14.28 -5.07
C VAL A 103 9.12 -15.72 -4.82
N SER A 104 8.50 -16.41 -3.86
CA SER A 104 8.83 -17.81 -3.52
C SER A 104 8.22 -18.82 -4.50
N ASN A 105 7.10 -18.50 -5.15
CA ASN A 105 6.35 -19.40 -6.04
C ASN A 105 6.15 -18.84 -7.45
N PRO A 106 7.22 -18.65 -8.23
CA PRO A 106 7.10 -18.24 -9.62
C PRO A 106 6.42 -19.30 -10.52
N ALA A 107 6.22 -20.53 -10.03
CA ALA A 107 5.80 -21.70 -10.81
C ALA A 107 4.28 -22.00 -10.84
N ALA A 108 3.42 -21.12 -10.33
CA ALA A 108 1.96 -21.32 -10.35
C ALA A 108 1.32 -21.08 -11.74
N GLY A 109 1.99 -21.50 -12.82
CA GLY A 109 1.50 -21.43 -14.20
C GLY A 109 1.68 -20.08 -14.91
N MET A 110 2.41 -19.14 -14.30
CA MET A 110 2.76 -17.85 -14.91
C MET A 110 4.21 -17.87 -15.37
N SER A 111 4.51 -17.28 -16.52
CA SER A 111 5.88 -17.07 -16.96
C SER A 111 6.61 -16.10 -16.00
N PRO A 112 7.94 -16.18 -15.87
CA PRO A 112 8.71 -15.20 -15.12
C PRO A 112 8.43 -13.75 -15.53
N ALA A 113 8.05 -13.52 -16.80
CA ALA A 113 7.65 -12.23 -17.33
C ALA A 113 6.26 -11.77 -16.84
N GLU A 114 5.32 -12.69 -16.62
CA GLU A 114 3.99 -12.40 -16.06
C GLU A 114 4.04 -12.16 -14.55
N VAL A 115 4.84 -12.96 -13.83
CA VAL A 115 5.14 -12.73 -12.41
C VAL A 115 5.86 -11.39 -12.25
N ALA A 116 6.84 -11.10 -13.12
CA ALA A 116 7.51 -9.82 -13.19
C ALA A 116 6.51 -8.70 -13.55
N ALA A 117 5.60 -8.85 -14.50
CA ALA A 117 4.59 -7.83 -14.82
C ALA A 117 3.57 -7.61 -13.69
N ALA A 118 3.28 -8.63 -12.89
CA ALA A 118 2.40 -8.54 -11.71
C ALA A 118 3.10 -7.93 -10.47
N LEU A 119 4.44 -8.04 -10.37
CA LEU A 119 5.25 -7.52 -9.25
C LEU A 119 5.98 -6.20 -9.56
N LEU A 120 6.48 -6.02 -10.79
CA LEU A 120 7.23 -4.84 -11.26
C LEU A 120 6.55 -3.51 -10.94
N PRO A 121 5.22 -3.37 -11.07
CA PRO A 121 4.62 -2.07 -10.81
C PRO A 121 4.74 -1.60 -9.36
N HIS A 122 4.86 -2.52 -8.42
CA HIS A 122 4.64 -2.21 -7.01
C HIS A 122 5.93 -1.94 -6.23
N GLY A 123 7.11 -2.27 -6.76
CA GLY A 123 8.30 -2.44 -5.91
C GLY A 123 8.99 -1.17 -5.42
N ILE A 124 9.24 -0.21 -6.32
CA ILE A 124 10.25 0.84 -6.03
C ILE A 124 9.61 2.16 -5.59
N ILE A 125 8.51 2.56 -6.22
CA ILE A 125 7.86 3.85 -5.92
C ILE A 125 6.62 3.63 -5.04
N GLU A 126 5.84 2.59 -5.31
CA GLU A 126 4.60 2.31 -4.58
C GLU A 126 4.87 1.79 -3.15
N ILE A 127 5.78 0.83 -2.94
CA ILE A 127 6.10 0.35 -1.58
C ILE A 127 6.49 1.51 -0.65
N PRO A 128 7.39 2.43 -1.01
CA PRO A 128 7.67 3.59 -0.16
C PRO A 128 6.45 4.47 0.12
N ALA A 129 5.58 4.70 -0.88
CA ALA A 129 4.35 5.48 -0.71
C ALA A 129 3.33 4.79 0.21
N VAL A 130 3.20 3.46 0.09
CA VAL A 130 2.35 2.63 0.94
C VAL A 130 2.88 2.58 2.37
N LEU A 131 4.19 2.39 2.56
CA LEU A 131 4.82 2.40 3.88
C LEU A 131 4.70 3.77 4.56
N LEU A 132 4.81 4.85 3.79
CA LEU A 132 4.57 6.22 4.23
C LEU A 132 3.13 6.38 4.75
N ALA A 133 2.15 6.03 3.90
CA ALA A 133 0.74 6.11 4.23
C ALA A 133 0.40 5.26 5.47
N ALA A 134 0.89 4.02 5.53
CA ALA A 134 0.66 3.12 6.64
C ALA A 134 1.36 3.59 7.93
N GLY A 135 2.57 4.14 7.86
CA GLY A 135 3.24 4.75 8.99
C GLY A 135 2.43 5.89 9.61
N TYR A 136 1.81 6.74 8.79
CA TYR A 136 0.89 7.76 9.27
C TYR A 136 -0.44 7.18 9.78
N GLY A 137 -0.97 6.13 9.15
CA GLY A 137 -2.14 5.39 9.67
C GLY A 137 -1.88 4.78 11.05
N ILE A 138 -0.69 4.19 11.26
CA ILE A 138 -0.27 3.65 12.57
C ILE A 138 -0.13 4.77 13.58
N ARG A 139 0.47 5.91 13.19
CA ARG A 139 0.53 7.10 14.05
C ARG A 139 -0.85 7.55 14.48
N LEU A 140 -1.80 7.63 13.54
CA LEU A 140 -3.18 8.03 13.85
C LEU A 140 -3.82 7.06 14.84
N GLY A 141 -3.65 5.75 14.63
CA GLY A 141 -4.14 4.72 15.54
C GLY A 141 -3.55 4.80 16.94
N TRP A 142 -2.27 5.14 17.05
CA TRP A 142 -1.62 5.37 18.33
C TRP A 142 -2.19 6.59 19.07
N ILE A 143 -2.38 7.71 18.36
CA ILE A 143 -2.98 8.92 18.94
C ILE A 143 -4.41 8.62 19.40
N SER A 144 -5.23 8.01 18.53
CA SER A 144 -6.61 7.64 18.83
C SER A 144 -6.71 6.67 20.00
N GLY A 145 -5.89 5.61 20.03
CA GLY A 145 -5.92 4.63 21.09
C GLY A 145 -5.54 5.21 22.45
N ARG A 146 -4.49 6.05 22.50
CA ARG A 146 -4.13 6.78 23.72
C ARG A 146 -5.21 7.76 24.15
N ALA A 147 -5.81 8.48 23.20
CA ALA A 147 -6.87 9.43 23.49
C ALA A 147 -8.06 8.74 24.17
N ILE A 148 -8.45 7.55 23.69
CA ILE A 148 -9.54 6.74 24.23
C ILE A 148 -9.19 6.13 25.60
N LEU A 149 -8.01 5.51 25.72
CA LEU A 149 -7.60 4.83 26.96
C LEU A 149 -7.37 5.81 28.12
N LEU A 150 -6.98 7.05 27.81
CA LEU A 150 -6.65 8.08 28.81
C LEU A 150 -7.72 9.19 28.88
N LEU A 151 -8.94 8.93 28.39
CA LEU A 151 -10.06 9.89 28.43
C LEU A 151 -10.29 10.54 29.79
N PRO A 152 -10.21 9.82 30.93
CA PRO A 152 -10.45 10.42 32.24
C PRO A 152 -9.41 11.47 32.64
N ILE A 153 -8.24 11.49 32.00
CA ILE A 153 -7.11 12.35 32.36
C ILE A 153 -7.14 13.62 31.51
N GLU A 154 -7.44 14.77 32.14
CA GLU A 154 -7.55 16.06 31.43
C GLU A 154 -6.27 16.44 30.68
N ALA A 155 -5.10 16.24 31.32
CA ALA A 155 -3.81 16.50 30.69
C ALA A 155 -3.59 15.63 29.43
N ALA A 156 -4.06 14.38 29.45
CA ALA A 156 -3.95 13.48 28.30
C ALA A 156 -4.86 13.92 27.14
N ARG A 157 -6.07 14.42 27.44
CA ARG A 157 -6.97 14.99 26.43
C ARG A 157 -6.37 16.21 25.73
N LYS A 158 -5.81 17.16 26.50
CA LYS A 158 -5.14 18.35 25.93
C LYS A 158 -4.00 17.95 25.01
N ARG A 159 -3.14 17.03 25.47
CA ARG A 159 -2.03 16.50 24.67
C ARG A 159 -2.51 15.77 23.41
N ALA A 160 -3.57 14.96 23.50
CA ALA A 160 -4.13 14.27 22.34
C ALA A 160 -4.67 15.26 21.30
N ALA A 161 -5.36 16.33 21.74
CA ALA A 161 -5.85 17.38 20.84
C ALA A 161 -4.70 18.09 20.11
N GLU A 162 -3.59 18.38 20.79
CA GLU A 162 -2.37 18.93 20.18
C GLU A 162 -1.74 17.95 19.17
N GLU A 163 -1.64 16.67 19.53
CA GLU A 163 -1.11 15.62 18.64
C GLU A 163 -1.99 15.43 17.39
N PHE A 164 -3.32 15.46 17.53
CA PHE A 164 -4.26 15.46 16.40
C PHE A 164 -4.11 16.70 15.53
N ARG A 165 -4.03 17.89 16.13
CA ARG A 165 -3.84 19.14 15.38
C ARG A 165 -2.54 19.12 14.57
N ALA A 166 -1.45 18.66 15.19
CA ALA A 166 -0.17 18.50 14.51
C ALA A 166 -0.23 17.45 13.39
N PHE A 167 -0.92 16.34 13.61
CA PHE A 167 -1.16 15.31 12.59
C PHE A 167 -1.94 15.86 11.40
N PHE A 168 -3.12 16.45 11.63
CA PHE A 168 -3.95 16.97 10.54
C PHE A 168 -3.32 18.15 9.80
N ALA A 169 -2.43 18.91 10.45
CA ALA A 169 -1.65 19.96 9.77
C ALA A 169 -0.68 19.40 8.71
N VAL A 170 -0.20 18.16 8.84
CA VAL A 170 0.72 17.54 7.87
C VAL A 170 0.02 16.61 6.88
N VAL A 171 -1.21 16.17 7.15
CA VAL A 171 -2.00 15.28 6.29
C VAL A 171 -2.15 15.80 4.85
N PRO A 172 -2.44 17.09 4.57
CA PRO A 172 -2.55 17.57 3.19
C PRO A 172 -1.25 17.38 2.41
N ALA A 173 -0.11 17.71 3.01
CA ALA A 173 1.20 17.52 2.38
C ALA A 173 1.51 16.03 2.17
N LEU A 174 1.15 15.18 3.14
CA LEU A 174 1.27 13.72 3.04
C LEU A 174 0.46 13.19 1.85
N VAL A 175 -0.82 13.57 1.76
CA VAL A 175 -1.73 13.14 0.69
C VAL A 175 -1.18 13.55 -0.68
N VAL A 176 -0.69 14.77 -0.82
CA VAL A 176 -0.06 15.24 -2.07
C VAL A 176 1.16 14.38 -2.43
N ILE A 177 2.08 14.14 -1.50
CA ILE A 177 3.27 13.32 -1.78
C ILE A 177 2.89 11.88 -2.15
N VAL A 178 1.97 11.27 -1.42
CA VAL A 178 1.50 9.90 -1.70
C VAL A 178 0.84 9.86 -3.08
N ILE A 179 -0.05 10.79 -3.39
CA ILE A 179 -0.71 10.87 -4.71
C ILE A 179 0.32 11.05 -5.83
N VAL A 180 1.28 11.96 -5.69
CA VAL A 180 2.31 12.19 -6.71
C VAL A 180 3.19 10.95 -6.91
N ALA A 181 3.57 10.29 -5.82
CA ALA A 181 4.34 9.05 -5.89
C ALA A 181 3.55 7.94 -6.60
N LEU A 182 2.27 7.75 -6.25
CA LEU A 182 1.40 6.76 -6.89
C LEU A 182 1.10 7.08 -8.35
N LEU A 183 0.96 8.37 -8.69
CA LEU A 183 0.81 8.82 -10.08
C LEU A 183 2.05 8.47 -10.90
N THR A 184 3.24 8.68 -10.32
CA THR A 184 4.52 8.35 -10.94
C THR A 184 4.67 6.84 -11.09
N ALA A 185 4.29 6.07 -10.07
CA ALA A 185 4.26 4.61 -10.12
C ALA A 185 3.36 4.11 -11.26
N ALA A 186 2.11 4.59 -11.33
CA ALA A 186 1.16 4.21 -12.38
C ALA A 186 1.64 4.62 -13.79
N ALA A 187 2.33 5.76 -13.93
CA ALA A 187 2.87 6.20 -15.22
C ALA A 187 4.02 5.29 -15.69
N VAL A 188 4.92 4.92 -14.79
CA VAL A 188 6.01 3.97 -15.06
C VAL A 188 5.44 2.58 -15.37
N GLU A 189 4.47 2.12 -14.61
CA GLU A 189 3.81 0.83 -14.79
C GLU A 189 3.06 0.74 -16.11
N SER A 190 2.18 1.70 -16.41
CA SER A 190 1.40 1.67 -17.65
C SER A 190 2.29 1.71 -18.89
N THR A 191 3.44 2.37 -18.85
CA THR A 191 4.41 2.38 -19.95
C THR A 191 5.18 1.06 -20.08
N LEU A 192 5.64 0.48 -18.97
CA LEU A 192 6.35 -0.81 -18.96
C LEU A 192 5.45 -1.99 -19.36
N THR A 193 4.22 -2.03 -18.85
CA THR A 193 3.25 -3.07 -19.17
C THR A 193 2.92 -3.08 -20.66
N LEU A 194 2.80 -1.91 -21.30
CA LEU A 194 2.60 -1.82 -22.75
C LEU A 194 3.82 -2.30 -23.54
N TRP A 195 5.02 -2.03 -23.06
CA TRP A 195 6.24 -2.48 -23.72
C TRP A 195 6.37 -4.01 -23.68
N LEU A 196 6.07 -4.63 -22.53
CA LEU A 196 6.08 -6.09 -22.37
C LEU A 196 5.00 -6.77 -23.23
N VAL A 197 3.77 -6.27 -23.21
CA VAL A 197 2.66 -6.85 -24.00
C VAL A 197 2.91 -6.72 -25.51
N ARG A 198 3.55 -5.63 -25.97
CA ARG A 198 3.92 -5.47 -27.39
C ARG A 198 5.13 -6.28 -27.81
N GLY A 199 6.08 -6.54 -26.90
CA GLY A 199 7.28 -7.35 -27.16
C GLY A 199 7.01 -8.86 -27.22
N MET A 200 5.96 -9.35 -26.55
CA MET A 200 5.53 -10.76 -26.59
C MET A 200 4.68 -11.13 -27.82
N GLY A 201 4.35 -10.16 -28.67
CA GLY A 201 3.59 -10.35 -29.93
C GLY A 201 4.47 -10.57 -31.17
N GLN A 202 5.78 -10.81 -30.99
CA GLN A 202 6.73 -11.23 -32.03
C GLN A 202 7.33 -12.58 -31.64
#